data_AF-A0A9D6CGA5-F1
#
_entry.id   AF-A0A9D6CGA5-F1
#
_cell.length_a   1.000
_cell.length_b   1.000
_cell.length_c   1.000
_cell.angle_alpha   90.00
_cell.angle_beta   90.00
_cell.angle_gamma   90.00
#
_symmetry.space_group_name_H-M   'P 1'
#
loop_
_entity.id
_entity.type
_entity.pdbx_description
1 polymer ?
#
loop_
_entity_poly.entity_id
_entity_poly.type
_entity_poly.pdbx_seq_one_letter_code
_entity_poly.pdbx_strand_id
1 'polypeptide(L)'
;MLTLEKLRTYEAFNGDLDGWVRASTGEQRSFMSDADWYLIDALLTDIATADSGLASPTFMHEVENTLGTSTADDATRDALRALSRQRGGETT
;
A
#
# COMPACT_ATOMS: atom_id res chain seq x y z
N MET A 1 -6.24 -8.65 -5.10
CA MET A 1 -5.94 -7.41 -5.84
C MET A 1 -6.34 -6.21 -5.01
N LEU A 2 -5.46 -5.22 -4.97
CA LEU A 2 -5.64 -3.92 -4.34
C LEU A 2 -6.43 -3.00 -5.27
N THR A 3 -7.29 -2.17 -4.69
CA THR A 3 -8.09 -1.16 -5.40
C THR A 3 -7.96 0.19 -4.68
N LEU A 4 -8.36 1.26 -5.35
CA LEU A 4 -8.38 2.60 -4.75
C LEU A 4 -9.19 2.66 -3.45
N GLU A 5 -10.31 1.95 -3.38
CA GLU A 5 -11.14 1.90 -2.18
C GLU A 5 -10.44 1.21 -0.99
N LYS A 6 -9.60 0.18 -1.25
CA LYS A 6 -8.75 -0.43 -0.22
C LYS A 6 -7.70 0.54 0.29
N LEU A 7 -7.08 1.31 -0.61
CA LEU A 7 -6.10 2.33 -0.23
C LEU A 7 -6.72 3.45 0.60
N ARG A 8 -7.91 3.93 0.21
CA ARG A 8 -8.66 4.93 0.99
C ARG A 8 -9.01 4.42 2.38
N THR A 9 -9.37 3.15 2.49
CA THR A 9 -9.64 2.52 3.79
C THR A 9 -8.37 2.48 4.63
N TYR A 10 -7.26 2.01 4.07
CA TYR A 10 -5.96 2.00 4.76
C TYR A 10 -5.56 3.40 5.27
N GLU A 11 -5.71 4.43 4.42
CA GLU A 11 -5.39 5.82 4.74
C GLU A 11 -6.30 6.40 5.83
N ALA A 12 -7.60 6.10 5.80
CA ALA A 12 -8.57 6.58 6.80
C ALA A 12 -8.24 6.12 8.23
N PHE A 13 -7.54 4.99 8.36
CA PHE A 13 -7.04 4.46 9.63
C PHE A 13 -5.55 4.73 9.84
N ASN A 14 -4.92 5.49 8.96
CA ASN A 14 -3.49 5.83 8.99
C ASN A 14 -2.54 4.61 9.07
N GLY A 15 -2.96 3.47 8.52
CA GLY A 15 -2.23 2.20 8.61
C GLY A 15 -2.44 1.42 9.92
N ASP A 16 -3.33 1.87 10.81
CA ASP A 16 -3.69 1.17 12.05
C ASP A 16 -4.63 -0.03 11.79
N LEU A 17 -4.03 -1.20 11.55
CA LEU A 17 -4.75 -2.45 11.30
C LEU A 17 -5.68 -2.81 12.47
N ASP A 18 -5.20 -2.69 13.70
CA ASP A 18 -5.98 -2.99 14.90
C ASP A 18 -7.23 -2.11 15.00
N GLY A 19 -7.11 -0.81 14.75
CA GLY A 19 -8.22 0.13 14.73
C GLY A 19 -9.22 -0.20 13.63
N TRP A 20 -8.75 -0.55 12.43
CA TRP A 20 -9.64 -1.00 11.36
C TRP A 20 -10.34 -2.32 11.68
N VAL A 21 -9.64 -3.32 12.22
CA VAL A 21 -10.24 -4.60 12.63
C VAL A 21 -11.32 -4.36 13.68
N ARG A 22 -11.12 -3.46 14.63
CA ARG A 22 -12.09 -3.14 15.68
C ARG A 22 -13.29 -2.34 15.18
N ALA A 23 -13.09 -1.44 14.21
CA ALA A 23 -14.13 -0.56 13.68
C ALA A 23 -14.89 -1.14 12.48
N SER A 24 -14.31 -2.12 11.77
CA SER A 24 -14.87 -2.66 10.54
C SER A 24 -16.13 -3.48 10.78
N THR A 25 -17.15 -3.23 9.94
CA THR A 25 -18.35 -4.07 9.86
C THR A 25 -18.10 -5.30 8.98
N GLY A 26 -19.00 -6.29 9.04
CA GLY A 26 -18.87 -7.54 8.26
C GLY A 26 -18.76 -7.33 6.73
N GLU A 27 -19.43 -6.29 6.21
CA GLU A 27 -19.33 -5.91 4.79
C GLU A 27 -17.94 -5.34 4.46
N GLN A 28 -17.37 -4.51 5.34
CA GLN A 28 -16.02 -3.95 5.15
C GLN A 28 -14.93 -5.03 5.22
N ARG A 29 -15.10 -6.06 6.05
CA ARG A 29 -14.20 -7.23 6.11
C ARG A 29 -14.31 -8.15 4.89
N SER A 30 -15.44 -8.11 4.18
CA SER A 30 -15.59 -8.85 2.92
C SER A 30 -14.91 -8.11 1.76
N PHE A 31 -14.76 -6.79 1.87
CA PHE A 31 -14.12 -5.94 0.89
C PHE A 31 -12.59 -5.90 1.03
N MET A 32 -12.07 -5.84 2.26
CA MET A 32 -10.64 -5.78 2.56
C MET A 32 -10.28 -6.83 3.61
N SER A 33 -9.19 -7.57 3.37
CA SER A 33 -8.64 -8.55 4.32
C SER A 33 -7.36 -8.05 4.98
N ASP A 34 -6.95 -8.69 6.07
CA ASP A 34 -5.65 -8.43 6.72
C ASP A 34 -4.48 -8.62 5.73
N ALA A 35 -4.54 -9.63 4.87
CA ALA A 35 -3.54 -9.85 3.82
C ALA A 35 -3.44 -8.68 2.83
N ASP A 36 -4.56 -8.04 2.48
CA ASP A 36 -4.53 -6.83 1.65
C ASP A 36 -3.86 -5.68 2.41
N TRP A 37 -4.09 -5.57 3.72
CA TRP A 37 -3.48 -4.55 4.58
C TRP A 37 -1.97 -4.70 4.63
N TYR A 38 -1.48 -5.90 4.94
CA TYR A 38 -0.05 -6.19 4.98
C TYR A 38 0.62 -6.00 3.62
N LEU A 39 -0.09 -6.31 2.53
CA LEU A 39 0.40 -6.08 1.19
C LEU A 39 0.56 -4.58 0.88
N ILE A 40 -0.39 -3.74 1.30
CA ILE A 40 -0.25 -2.28 1.18
C ILE A 40 0.97 -1.80 1.97
N ASP A 41 1.13 -2.25 3.22
CA ASP A 41 2.23 -1.82 4.10
C ASP A 41 3.61 -2.20 3.55
N ALA A 42 3.74 -3.45 3.07
CA ALA A 42 4.95 -3.94 2.42
C ALA A 42 5.28 -3.13 1.17
N LEU A 43 4.29 -2.93 0.28
CA LEU A 43 4.47 -2.16 -0.94
C LEU A 43 4.88 -0.70 -0.67
N LEU A 44 4.29 -0.05 0.35
CA LEU A 44 4.66 1.32 0.71
C LEU A 44 6.13 1.42 1.15
N THR A 45 6.59 0.45 1.93
CA THR A 45 7.98 0.34 2.40
C THR A 45 8.93 0.05 1.24
N ASP A 46 8.56 -0.89 0.38
CA ASP A 46 9.34 -1.28 -0.79
C ASP A 46 9.49 -0.12 -1.79
N ILE A 47 8.41 0.63 -2.04
CA ILE A 47 8.43 1.83 -2.89
C ILE A 47 9.34 2.89 -2.28
N ALA A 48 9.24 3.16 -0.98
CA ALA A 48 10.10 4.15 -0.32
C ALA A 48 11.58 3.75 -0.39
N THR A 49 11.87 2.46 -0.23
CA THR A 49 13.22 1.91 -0.36
C THR A 49 13.75 2.03 -1.79
N ALA A 50 12.91 1.74 -2.78
CA ALA A 50 13.24 1.91 -4.19
C ALA A 50 13.52 3.38 -4.55
N ASP A 51 12.71 4.31 -4.02
CA ASP A 51 12.83 5.76 -4.25
C ASP A 51 14.06 6.37 -3.54
N SER A 52 14.53 5.74 -2.46
CA SER A 52 15.73 6.18 -1.71
C SER A 52 17.03 6.15 -2.55
N GLY A 53 17.02 5.56 -3.74
CA GLY A 53 18.17 5.48 -4.65
C GLY A 53 19.27 4.52 -4.18
N LEU A 54 19.07 3.85 -3.04
CA LEU A 54 19.98 2.84 -2.47
C LEU A 54 19.60 1.41 -2.90
N ALA A 55 18.48 1.24 -3.60
CA ALA A 55 17.99 -0.06 -4.03
C ALA A 55 18.73 -0.58 -5.27
N SER A 56 19.00 -1.88 -5.27
CA SER A 56 19.54 -2.60 -6.44
C SER A 56 18.53 -2.62 -7.60
N PRO A 57 18.98 -2.67 -8.87
CA PRO A 57 18.08 -2.77 -10.02
C PRO A 57 17.16 -4.00 -9.99
N THR A 58 17.64 -5.12 -9.45
CA THR A 58 16.81 -6.32 -9.24
C THR A 58 15.67 -6.05 -8.26
N PHE A 59 15.94 -5.33 -7.17
CA PHE A 59 14.90 -4.99 -6.19
C PHE A 59 13.85 -4.07 -6.83
N MET A 60 14.28 -3.02 -7.55
CA MET A 60 13.34 -2.14 -8.26
C MET A 60 12.44 -2.90 -9.25
N HIS A 61 12.99 -3.90 -9.94
CA HIS A 61 12.22 -4.76 -10.84
C HIS A 61 11.19 -5.61 -10.07
N GLU A 62 11.58 -6.22 -8.95
CA GLU A 62 10.68 -7.01 -8.11
C GLU A 62 9.52 -6.16 -7.56
N VAL A 63 9.81 -4.92 -7.14
CA VAL A 63 8.78 -3.96 -6.69
C VAL A 63 7.80 -3.65 -7.80
N GLU A 64 8.27 -3.35 -9.02
CA GLU A 64 7.40 -3.05 -10.15
C GLU A 64 6.55 -4.27 -10.55
N ASN A 65 7.13 -5.47 -10.53
CA ASN A 65 6.40 -6.70 -10.80
C ASN A 65 5.32 -6.98 -9.74
N THR A 66 5.65 -6.76 -8.47
CA THR A 66 4.70 -6.92 -7.35
C THR A 66 3.57 -5.90 -7.45
N LEU A 67 3.87 -4.64 -7.80
CA LEU A 67 2.85 -3.61 -8.09
C LEU A 67 1.96 -4.04 -9.25
N GLY A 68 2.54 -4.50 -10.35
CA GLY A 68 1.81 -4.94 -11.55
C GLY A 68 0.80 -6.05 -11.26
N THR A 69 1.18 -7.02 -10.45
CA THR A 69 0.37 -8.22 -10.11
C THR A 69 -0.59 -7.99 -8.95
N SER A 70 -0.27 -7.09 -8.03
CA SER A 70 -1.04 -6.86 -6.80
C SER A 70 -2.13 -5.81 -6.95
N THR A 71 -1.99 -4.84 -7.85
CA THR A 71 -2.98 -3.77 -8.06
C THR A 71 -3.95 -4.07 -9.19
N ALA A 72 -5.21 -3.68 -9.03
CA ALA A 72 -6.23 -3.85 -10.07
C ALA A 72 -5.93 -3.05 -11.35
N ASP A 73 -5.47 -1.80 -11.21
CA ASP A 73 -5.29 -0.88 -12.33
C ASP A 73 -4.13 0.10 -12.08
N ASP A 74 -3.71 0.78 -13.13
CA ASP A 74 -2.63 1.78 -13.09
C ASP A 74 -2.92 2.92 -12.10
N ALA A 75 -4.17 3.36 -12.01
CA ALA A 75 -4.59 4.37 -11.04
C ALA A 75 -4.35 3.94 -9.58
N THR A 76 -4.48 2.64 -9.28
CA THR A 76 -4.19 2.11 -7.94
C THR A 76 -2.69 2.11 -7.66
N ARG A 77 -1.85 1.83 -8.68
CA ARG A 77 -0.39 1.91 -8.56
C ARG A 77 0.07 3.35 -8.32
N ASP A 78 -0.48 4.29 -9.07
CA ASP A 78 -0.15 5.71 -8.90
C ASP A 78 -0.55 6.20 -7.50
N ALA A 79 -1.74 5.84 -7.03
CA ALA A 79 -2.18 6.16 -5.67
C ALA A 79 -1.27 5.57 -4.58
N LEU A 80 -0.79 4.32 -4.74
CA LEU A 80 0.19 3.72 -3.82
C LEU A 80 1.51 4.49 -3.80
N ARG A 81 2.01 4.89 -4.98
CA ARG A 81 3.25 5.69 -5.10
C ARG A 81 3.08 7.07 -4.46
N ALA A 82 1.93 7.72 -4.66
CA ALA A 82 1.62 8.99 -4.01
C ALA A 82 1.57 8.85 -2.48
N LEU A 83 0.90 7.81 -1.98
CA LEU A 83 0.79 7.53 -0.55
C LEU A 83 2.16 7.25 0.10
N SER A 84 3.03 6.50 -0.58
CA SER A 84 4.39 6.23 -0.11
C SER A 84 5.21 7.52 0.06
N ARG A 85 5.15 8.42 -0.92
CA ARG A 85 5.84 9.73 -0.84
C ARG A 85 5.29 10.63 0.27
N GLN A 86 3.98 10.62 0.49
CA GLN A 86 3.36 11.39 1.57
C GLN A 86 3.91 10.97 2.93
N ARG A 87 4.05 9.66 3.19
CA ARG A 87 4.56 9.12 4.45
C ARG A 87 6.09 9.25 4.58
N GLY A 88 6.82 9.20 3.47
CA GLY A 88 8.28 9.41 3.45
C GLY A 88 8.70 10.87 3.63
N GLY A 89 7.80 11.84 3.40
CA GLY A 89 8.07 13.28 3.53
C GLY A 89 7.86 13.86 4.92
N GLU A 90 7.28 13.12 5.87
CA GLU A 90 7.00 13.60 7.24
C GLU A 90 8.22 13.57 8.19
N THR A 91 9.43 13.26 7.68
CA THR A 91 10.69 13.20 8.44
C THR A 91 11.65 14.39 8.20
N THR A 92 11.13 15.58 7.88
CA THR A 92 11.95 16.83 7.80
C THR A 92 11.66 17.79 8.95
#